data_AF-A0A7D6ZG93-F1
#
_entry.id   AF-A0A7D6ZG93-F1
#
_cell.length_a   1.000
_cell.length_b   1.000
_cell.length_c   1.000
_cell.angle_alpha   90.00
_cell.angle_beta   90.00
_cell.angle_gamma   90.00
#
_symmetry.space_group_name_H-M   'P 1'
#
loop_
_entity.id
_entity.type
_entity.pdbx_description
1 polymer ?
#
loop_
_entity_poly.entity_id
_entity_poly.type
_entity_poly.pdbx_seq_one_letter_code
_entity_poly.pdbx_strand_id
1 'polypeptide(L)'
;MDSLANAAPNPVVNTAVSPLSDSEKAELIQLSDPATLTDLHAGQDRIERIAQILVDHKDRRGIFAIFYRNILRDANPLLDAGNFDDPAWARRVSFAFFHSYLENLHGHLTGGAVTPSWQRYYDFAADPSRSAGRVAAAGLDAHLLIDFPQAVAQTGTQVRNTRDFFAIGDSLIGTTQHITDELSAIYGAELGDFFHLYFVGKAGDMVLGDGTTSYVMFQGVRSTSLTSGIAMENPVTGAPAEAGMYALYNTAETVFDGLEFTGLI
;
A
#
# COMPACT_ATOMS: atom_id res chain seq x y z
N MET A 1 34.68 -3.33 30.58
CA MET A 1 34.60 -4.54 29.74
C MET A 1 33.48 -5.36 30.33
N ASP A 2 32.24 -5.08 29.93
CA ASP A 2 31.08 -5.85 30.38
C ASP A 2 30.27 -6.27 29.16
N SER A 3 30.17 -7.59 29.07
CA SER A 3 29.39 -8.48 28.22
C SER A 3 28.34 -7.86 27.30
N LEU A 4 28.62 -7.87 25.99
CA LEU A 4 27.61 -7.88 24.93
C LEU A 4 26.90 -9.24 24.98
N ALA A 5 25.72 -9.29 25.60
CA ALA A 5 24.84 -10.44 25.49
C ALA A 5 24.32 -10.50 24.04
N ASN A 6 24.78 -11.51 23.30
CA ASN A 6 24.19 -11.96 22.05
C ASN A 6 22.69 -12.23 22.29
N ALA A 7 21.83 -11.33 21.82
CA ALA A 7 20.41 -11.65 21.68
C ALA A 7 20.31 -12.77 20.63
N ALA A 8 19.85 -13.95 21.05
CA ALA A 8 19.54 -15.02 20.13
C ALA A 8 18.47 -14.53 19.13
N PRO A 9 18.57 -14.88 17.84
CA PRO A 9 17.50 -14.57 16.90
C PRO A 9 16.19 -15.15 17.42
N ASN A 10 15.13 -14.32 17.43
CA ASN A 10 13.78 -14.76 17.79
C ASN A 10 13.43 -16.02 16.98
N PRO A 11 12.82 -17.04 17.61
CA PRO A 11 12.44 -18.25 16.89
C PRO A 11 11.46 -17.86 15.78
N VAL A 12 11.85 -18.12 14.53
CA VAL A 12 10.97 -18.00 13.37
C VAL A 12 9.78 -18.92 13.63
N VAL A 13 8.62 -18.35 13.92
CA VAL A 13 7.38 -19.11 14.08
C VAL A 13 7.11 -19.75 12.72
N ASN A 14 7.30 -21.07 12.64
CA ASN A 14 7.03 -21.85 11.45
C ASN A 14 5.50 -21.88 11.22
N THR A 15 5.00 -20.87 10.51
CA THR A 15 3.61 -20.79 10.05
C THR A 15 3.57 -21.41 8.66
N ALA A 16 3.32 -22.72 8.60
CA ALA A 16 3.25 -23.42 7.32
C ALA A 16 2.15 -22.81 6.44
N VAL A 17 2.54 -22.30 5.27
CA VAL A 17 1.61 -21.84 4.23
C VAL A 17 0.81 -23.05 3.73
N SER A 18 -0.51 -22.95 3.75
CA SER A 18 -1.38 -24.00 3.18
C SER A 18 -1.79 -23.64 1.75
N PRO A 19 -1.95 -24.64 0.86
CA PRO A 19 -2.39 -24.38 -0.50
C PRO A 19 -3.88 -24.04 -0.53
N LEU A 20 -4.24 -23.03 -1.32
CA LEU A 20 -5.63 -22.69 -1.63
C LEU A 20 -6.33 -23.83 -2.39
N SER A 21 -7.59 -24.11 -2.03
CA SER A 21 -8.48 -24.97 -2.78
C SER A 21 -8.84 -24.36 -4.14
N ASP A 22 -9.31 -25.18 -5.09
CA ASP A 22 -9.74 -24.68 -6.40
C ASP A 22 -10.97 -23.78 -6.30
N SER A 23 -11.86 -24.02 -5.32
CA SER A 23 -12.98 -23.13 -5.03
C SER A 23 -12.53 -21.77 -4.51
N GLU A 24 -11.54 -21.72 -3.62
CA GLU A 24 -11.00 -20.44 -3.11
C GLU A 24 -10.27 -19.68 -4.20
N LYS A 25 -9.53 -20.36 -5.09
CA LYS A 25 -8.92 -19.72 -6.27
C LYS A 25 -9.97 -19.11 -7.19
N ALA A 26 -11.04 -19.86 -7.49
CA ALA A 26 -12.13 -19.36 -8.32
C ALA A 26 -12.85 -18.17 -7.68
N GLU A 27 -13.06 -18.22 -6.36
CA GLU A 27 -13.64 -17.12 -5.59
C GLU A 27 -12.74 -15.88 -5.62
N LEU A 28 -11.43 -16.02 -5.40
CA LEU A 28 -10.48 -14.91 -5.51
C LEU A 28 -10.49 -14.27 -6.90
N ILE A 29 -10.57 -15.07 -7.97
CA ILE A 29 -10.69 -14.57 -9.35
C ILE A 29 -11.95 -13.73 -9.52
N GLN A 30 -13.10 -14.20 -9.00
CA GLN A 30 -14.37 -13.46 -9.07
C GLN A 30 -14.35 -12.17 -8.25
N LEU A 31 -13.84 -12.22 -7.03
CA LEU A 31 -13.80 -11.06 -6.13
C LEU A 31 -12.84 -9.98 -6.65
N SER A 32 -11.72 -10.40 -7.24
CA SER A 32 -10.72 -9.49 -7.81
C SER A 32 -11.11 -8.91 -9.16
N ASP A 33 -12.10 -9.46 -9.87
CA ASP A 33 -12.50 -8.96 -11.20
C ASP A 33 -12.94 -7.49 -11.14
N PRO A 34 -12.11 -6.57 -11.68
CA PRO A 34 -12.36 -5.13 -11.59
C PRO A 34 -13.56 -4.71 -12.45
N ALA A 35 -13.89 -5.45 -13.52
CA ALA A 35 -14.98 -5.12 -14.43
C ALA A 35 -16.36 -5.24 -13.77
N THR A 36 -16.44 -5.95 -12.64
CA THR A 36 -17.67 -6.13 -11.87
C THR A 36 -17.76 -5.23 -10.63
N LEU A 37 -16.73 -4.43 -10.36
CA LEU A 37 -16.70 -3.51 -9.22
C LEU A 37 -17.61 -2.30 -9.49
N THR A 38 -18.59 -2.07 -8.62
CA THR A 38 -19.58 -0.99 -8.80
C THR A 38 -19.23 0.28 -8.03
N ASP A 39 -18.74 0.13 -6.80
CA ASP A 39 -18.40 1.22 -5.89
C ASP A 39 -17.43 0.72 -4.80
N LEU A 40 -17.03 1.61 -3.90
CA LEU A 40 -16.10 1.31 -2.81
C LEU A 40 -16.70 0.49 -1.66
N HIS A 41 -18.04 0.44 -1.54
CA HIS A 41 -18.70 -0.44 -0.56
C HIS A 41 -18.64 -1.89 -1.04
N ALA A 42 -18.98 -2.13 -2.31
CA ALA A 42 -18.73 -3.42 -2.95
C ALA A 42 -17.25 -3.79 -2.93
N GLY A 43 -16.37 -2.80 -3.05
CA GLY A 43 -14.92 -2.96 -2.89
C GLY A 43 -14.51 -3.42 -1.49
N GLN A 44 -15.11 -2.85 -0.45
CA GLN A 44 -14.89 -3.23 0.94
C GLN A 44 -15.30 -4.69 1.17
N ASP A 45 -16.51 -5.08 0.78
CA ASP A 45 -16.99 -6.46 0.94
C ASP A 45 -16.06 -7.48 0.26
N ARG A 46 -15.61 -7.15 -0.96
CA ARG A 46 -14.68 -7.98 -1.72
C ARG A 46 -13.33 -8.09 -1.04
N ILE A 47 -12.72 -6.97 -0.64
CA ILE A 47 -11.38 -7.01 -0.06
C ILE A 47 -11.38 -7.68 1.32
N GLU A 48 -12.45 -7.55 2.10
CA GLU A 48 -12.61 -8.29 3.34
C GLU A 48 -12.56 -9.79 3.09
N ARG A 49 -13.29 -10.27 2.07
CA ARG A 49 -13.30 -11.69 1.72
C ARG A 49 -11.97 -12.16 1.10
N ILE A 50 -11.36 -11.37 0.23
CA ILE A 50 -10.02 -11.65 -0.35
C ILE A 50 -8.99 -11.76 0.77
N ALA A 51 -8.94 -10.77 1.67
CA ALA A 51 -8.02 -10.77 2.80
C ALA A 51 -8.25 -11.99 3.69
N GLN A 52 -9.51 -12.33 3.99
CA GLN A 52 -9.84 -13.51 4.80
C GLN A 52 -9.27 -14.80 4.19
N ILE A 53 -9.55 -15.06 2.90
CA ILE A 53 -9.07 -16.26 2.20
C ILE A 53 -7.53 -16.33 2.24
N LEU A 54 -6.84 -15.25 1.93
CA LEU A 54 -5.37 -15.26 1.88
C LEU A 54 -4.74 -15.40 3.28
N VAL A 55 -5.32 -14.73 4.29
CA VAL A 55 -4.87 -14.80 5.69
C VAL A 55 -5.03 -16.18 6.28
N ASP A 56 -6.16 -16.86 6.01
CA ASP A 56 -6.43 -18.21 6.52
C ASP A 56 -5.38 -19.22 6.07
N HIS A 57 -4.76 -18.97 4.92
CA HIS A 57 -3.71 -19.81 4.34
C HIS A 57 -2.29 -19.29 4.55
N LYS A 58 -2.12 -18.18 5.28
CA LYS A 58 -0.84 -17.46 5.43
C LYS A 58 -0.19 -17.11 4.09
N ASP A 59 -1.00 -16.89 3.07
CA ASP A 59 -0.55 -16.51 1.74
C ASP A 59 -0.10 -15.04 1.75
N ARG A 60 1.17 -14.78 1.44
CA ARG A 60 1.76 -13.43 1.54
C ARG A 60 1.18 -12.42 0.55
N ARG A 61 0.39 -12.84 -0.44
CA ARG A 61 -0.45 -11.93 -1.26
C ARG A 61 -1.51 -11.23 -0.41
N GLY A 62 -1.88 -11.83 0.72
CA GLY A 62 -2.80 -11.25 1.70
C GLY A 62 -2.23 -10.08 2.48
N ILE A 63 -0.91 -9.85 2.43
CA ILE A 63 -0.27 -8.69 3.08
C ILE A 63 -0.88 -7.40 2.55
N PHE A 64 -0.97 -7.23 1.23
CA PHE A 64 -1.55 -5.99 0.69
C PHE A 64 -3.07 -5.93 0.83
N ALA A 65 -3.75 -7.07 0.83
CA ALA A 65 -5.19 -7.13 1.08
C ALA A 65 -5.56 -6.61 2.50
N ILE A 66 -4.67 -6.82 3.49
CA ILE A 66 -4.82 -6.25 4.84
C ILE A 66 -4.80 -4.73 4.83
N PHE A 67 -3.91 -4.09 4.05
CA PHE A 67 -3.91 -2.64 3.92
C PHE A 67 -5.29 -2.16 3.46
N TYR A 68 -5.78 -2.71 2.35
CA TYR A 68 -7.01 -2.21 1.77
C TYR A 68 -8.27 -2.50 2.56
N ARG A 69 -8.39 -3.66 3.25
CA ARG A 69 -9.56 -3.88 4.11
C ARG A 69 -9.66 -2.87 5.24
N ASN A 70 -8.52 -2.50 5.83
CA ASN A 70 -8.50 -1.52 6.91
C ASN A 70 -8.72 -0.10 6.36
N ILE A 71 -8.10 0.24 5.23
CA ILE A 71 -8.30 1.53 4.56
C ILE A 71 -9.75 1.73 4.16
N LEU A 72 -10.43 0.74 3.54
CA LEU A 72 -11.81 0.93 3.10
C LEU A 72 -12.80 1.00 4.27
N ARG A 73 -12.56 0.27 5.37
CA ARG A 73 -13.36 0.39 6.59
C ARG A 73 -13.40 1.82 7.14
N ASP A 74 -12.27 2.53 7.06
CA ASP A 74 -12.18 3.90 7.57
C ASP A 74 -12.54 4.95 6.48
N ALA A 75 -12.21 4.69 5.22
CA ALA A 75 -12.45 5.61 4.12
C ALA A 75 -13.93 5.69 3.71
N ASN A 76 -14.67 4.58 3.70
CA ASN A 76 -16.07 4.58 3.25
C ASN A 76 -16.96 5.50 4.10
N PRO A 77 -16.95 5.43 5.45
CA PRO A 77 -17.73 6.36 6.28
C PRO A 77 -17.38 7.83 6.05
N LEU A 78 -16.08 8.13 5.83
CA LEU A 78 -15.60 9.48 5.53
C LEU A 78 -16.14 9.97 4.18
N LEU A 79 -16.03 9.16 3.13
CA LEU A 79 -16.53 9.47 1.80
C LEU A 79 -18.04 9.65 1.80
N ASP A 80 -18.77 8.83 2.55
CA ASP A 80 -20.22 8.92 2.74
C ASP A 80 -20.64 10.21 3.42
N ALA A 81 -19.93 10.63 4.48
CA ALA A 81 -20.17 11.90 5.15
C ALA A 81 -20.03 13.10 4.18
N GLY A 82 -19.17 12.98 3.16
CA GLY A 82 -19.13 13.92 2.04
C GLY A 82 -18.67 15.32 2.43
N ASN A 83 -17.96 15.48 3.55
CA ASN A 83 -17.45 16.76 4.04
C ASN A 83 -16.17 17.19 3.28
N PHE A 84 -16.29 17.27 1.96
CA PHE A 84 -15.23 17.62 1.01
C PHE A 84 -15.69 18.81 0.15
N ASP A 85 -14.74 19.58 -0.37
CA ASP A 85 -15.03 20.64 -1.32
C ASP A 85 -15.57 20.05 -2.66
N ASP A 86 -15.10 18.87 -3.05
CA ASP A 86 -15.60 18.07 -4.18
C ASP A 86 -15.78 16.58 -3.78
N PRO A 87 -16.93 16.21 -3.16
CA PRO A 87 -17.20 14.84 -2.70
C PRO A 87 -17.32 13.82 -3.84
N ALA A 88 -17.61 14.28 -5.05
CA ALA A 88 -17.68 13.42 -6.23
C ALA A 88 -16.27 13.08 -6.72
N TRP A 89 -15.36 14.05 -6.75
CA TRP A 89 -13.95 13.80 -7.05
C TRP A 89 -13.31 12.88 -6.03
N ALA A 90 -13.54 13.11 -4.72
CA ALA A 90 -12.99 12.28 -3.65
C ALA A 90 -13.33 10.79 -3.86
N ARG A 91 -14.60 10.49 -4.20
CA ARG A 91 -15.03 9.11 -4.53
C ARG A 91 -14.37 8.58 -5.79
N ARG A 92 -14.27 9.38 -6.87
CA ARG A 92 -13.65 8.95 -8.14
C ARG A 92 -12.18 8.59 -7.97
N VAL A 93 -11.40 9.44 -7.29
CA VAL A 93 -9.95 9.17 -7.09
C VAL A 93 -9.73 7.97 -6.18
N SER A 94 -10.50 7.83 -5.10
CA SER A 94 -10.43 6.65 -4.23
C SER A 94 -10.84 5.36 -4.96
N PHE A 95 -11.88 5.42 -5.81
CA PHE A 95 -12.28 4.28 -6.64
C PHE A 95 -11.20 3.89 -7.63
N ALA A 96 -10.67 4.84 -8.42
CA ALA A 96 -9.60 4.56 -9.39
C ALA A 96 -8.35 3.98 -8.71
N PHE A 97 -8.03 4.46 -7.52
CA PHE A 97 -6.89 3.97 -6.76
C PHE A 97 -7.06 2.51 -6.31
N PHE A 98 -8.22 2.17 -5.72
CA PHE A 98 -8.53 0.79 -5.34
C PHE A 98 -8.68 -0.15 -6.54
N HIS A 99 -9.26 0.35 -7.63
CA HIS A 99 -9.42 -0.40 -8.88
C HIS A 99 -8.08 -0.90 -9.43
N SER A 100 -7.02 -0.08 -9.41
CA SER A 100 -5.69 -0.49 -9.89
C SER A 100 -5.15 -1.71 -9.13
N TYR A 101 -5.37 -1.79 -7.82
CA TYR A 101 -4.96 -2.96 -7.05
C TYR A 101 -5.73 -4.21 -7.47
N LEU A 102 -7.06 -4.11 -7.66
CA LEU A 102 -7.87 -5.24 -8.12
C LEU A 102 -7.48 -5.71 -9.53
N GLU A 103 -7.20 -4.78 -10.44
CA GLU A 103 -6.69 -5.10 -11.79
C GLU A 103 -5.43 -5.96 -11.74
N ASN A 104 -4.46 -5.57 -10.92
CA ASN A 104 -3.20 -6.30 -10.78
C ASN A 104 -3.37 -7.64 -10.08
N LEU A 105 -4.22 -7.71 -9.05
CA LEU A 105 -4.53 -8.97 -8.38
C LEU A 105 -5.23 -9.95 -9.32
N HIS A 106 -6.24 -9.48 -10.05
CA HIS A 106 -6.97 -10.30 -11.01
C HIS A 106 -6.06 -10.78 -12.15
N GLY A 107 -5.23 -9.87 -12.69
CA GLY A 107 -4.21 -10.21 -13.67
C GLY A 107 -3.29 -11.31 -13.18
N HIS A 108 -2.74 -11.18 -11.96
CA HIS A 108 -1.88 -12.19 -11.37
C HIS A 108 -2.59 -13.54 -11.19
N LEU A 109 -3.83 -13.55 -10.70
CA LEU A 109 -4.60 -14.77 -10.45
C LEU A 109 -5.02 -15.51 -11.73
N THR A 110 -5.18 -14.79 -12.83
CA THR A 110 -5.64 -15.32 -14.12
C THR A 110 -4.50 -15.56 -15.12
N GLY A 111 -3.26 -15.16 -14.79
CA GLY A 111 -2.14 -15.15 -15.74
C GLY A 111 -2.28 -14.06 -16.82
N GLY A 112 -3.07 -13.03 -16.54
CA GLY A 112 -3.24 -11.85 -17.37
C GLY A 112 -2.16 -10.79 -17.19
N ALA A 113 -2.47 -9.55 -17.57
CA ALA A 113 -1.54 -8.44 -17.45
C ALA A 113 -1.38 -7.99 -15.99
N VAL A 114 -0.13 -7.76 -15.58
CA VAL A 114 0.25 -7.20 -14.28
C VAL A 114 1.29 -6.12 -14.54
N THR A 115 1.20 -4.98 -13.85
CA THR A 115 2.22 -3.93 -14.00
C THR A 115 3.58 -4.42 -13.45
N PRO A 116 4.71 -3.89 -13.94
CA PRO A 116 6.02 -4.32 -13.46
C PRO A 116 6.22 -4.14 -11.94
N SER A 117 5.61 -3.12 -11.34
CA SER A 117 5.70 -2.88 -9.90
C SER A 117 4.94 -3.92 -9.09
N TRP A 118 3.73 -4.29 -9.52
CA TRP A 118 2.95 -5.34 -8.88
C TRP A 118 3.51 -6.74 -9.14
N GLN A 119 4.07 -6.99 -10.33
CA GLN A 119 4.75 -8.26 -10.61
C GLN A 119 5.88 -8.51 -9.59
N ARG A 120 6.67 -7.48 -9.29
CA ARG A 120 7.71 -7.58 -8.26
C ARG A 120 7.13 -7.90 -6.88
N TYR A 121 6.04 -7.24 -6.49
CA TYR A 121 5.35 -7.55 -5.23
C TYR A 121 4.95 -9.04 -5.17
N TYR A 122 4.37 -9.59 -6.24
CA TYR A 122 3.98 -11.00 -6.29
C TYR A 122 5.19 -11.95 -6.29
N ASP A 123 6.29 -11.58 -6.94
CA ASP A 123 7.55 -12.34 -6.91
C ASP A 123 8.10 -12.42 -5.48
N PHE A 124 8.11 -11.30 -4.73
CA PHE A 124 8.51 -11.29 -3.32
C PHE A 124 7.54 -12.06 -2.43
N ALA A 125 6.23 -11.95 -2.68
CA ALA A 125 5.22 -12.73 -1.96
C ALA A 125 5.39 -14.25 -2.19
N ALA A 126 5.99 -14.67 -3.32
CA ALA A 126 6.33 -16.06 -3.61
C ALA A 126 7.70 -16.49 -3.08
N ASP A 127 8.65 -15.58 -2.86
CA ASP A 127 10.02 -15.87 -2.43
C ASP A 127 10.16 -15.97 -0.89
N PRO A 128 10.31 -17.17 -0.30
CA PRO A 128 10.36 -17.34 1.15
C PRO A 128 11.62 -16.73 1.80
N SER A 129 12.61 -16.29 1.01
CA SER A 129 13.79 -15.59 1.52
C SER A 129 13.53 -14.13 1.84
N ARG A 130 12.43 -13.56 1.34
CA ARG A 130 12.01 -12.18 1.62
C ARG A 130 11.23 -12.07 2.91
N SER A 131 11.52 -11.04 3.70
CA SER A 131 10.79 -10.74 4.91
C SER A 131 9.35 -10.29 4.58
N ALA A 132 8.42 -10.51 5.51
CA ALA A 132 7.06 -10.02 5.34
C ALA A 132 7.01 -8.47 5.29
N GLY A 133 7.92 -7.80 5.98
CA GLY A 133 8.07 -6.35 5.91
C GLY A 133 8.50 -5.87 4.52
N ARG A 134 9.45 -6.56 3.86
CA ARG A 134 9.85 -6.26 2.48
C ARG A 134 8.72 -6.47 1.47
N VAL A 135 7.93 -7.53 1.63
CA VAL A 135 6.74 -7.78 0.81
C VAL A 135 5.73 -6.65 0.99
N ALA A 136 5.48 -6.21 2.22
CA ALA A 136 4.59 -5.08 2.50
C ALA A 136 5.12 -3.77 1.88
N ALA A 137 6.42 -3.50 2.02
CA ALA A 137 7.06 -2.31 1.43
C ALA A 137 6.92 -2.27 -0.09
N ALA A 138 7.14 -3.39 -0.79
CA ALA A 138 6.98 -3.47 -2.24
C ALA A 138 5.53 -3.15 -2.69
N GLY A 139 4.53 -3.65 -1.95
CA GLY A 139 3.13 -3.36 -2.24
C GLY A 139 2.81 -1.87 -2.01
N LEU A 140 3.28 -1.30 -0.91
CA LEU A 140 3.14 0.14 -0.63
C LEU A 140 3.80 1.00 -1.70
N ASP A 141 4.98 0.63 -2.17
CA ASP A 141 5.71 1.39 -3.17
C ASP A 141 5.03 1.36 -4.53
N ALA A 142 4.66 0.16 -5.00
CA ALA A 142 3.88 -0.02 -6.20
C ALA A 142 2.60 0.83 -6.15
N HIS A 143 1.94 0.83 -5.01
CA HIS A 143 0.67 1.49 -4.88
C HIS A 143 0.79 3.01 -4.75
N LEU A 144 1.58 3.51 -3.80
CA LEU A 144 1.69 4.94 -3.54
C LEU A 144 2.44 5.68 -4.64
N LEU A 145 3.46 5.06 -5.23
CA LEU A 145 4.30 5.72 -6.22
C LEU A 145 3.88 5.44 -7.65
N ILE A 146 3.16 4.36 -7.98
CA ILE A 146 2.73 4.09 -9.36
C ILE A 146 1.22 4.22 -9.52
N ASP A 147 0.43 3.48 -8.73
CA ASP A 147 -1.02 3.50 -8.88
C ASP A 147 -1.62 4.86 -8.50
N PHE A 148 -1.12 5.50 -7.44
CA PHE A 148 -1.74 6.73 -6.93
C PHE A 148 -1.59 7.92 -7.89
N PRO A 149 -0.40 8.22 -8.45
CA PRO A 149 -0.27 9.27 -9.47
C PRO A 149 -1.12 8.98 -10.71
N GLN A 150 -1.23 7.71 -11.12
CA GLN A 150 -2.08 7.31 -12.24
C GLN A 150 -3.55 7.56 -11.93
N ALA A 151 -4.04 7.18 -10.75
CA ALA A 151 -5.40 7.46 -10.31
C ALA A 151 -5.70 8.97 -10.26
N VAL A 152 -4.74 9.77 -9.80
CA VAL A 152 -4.81 11.24 -9.81
C VAL A 152 -4.99 11.77 -11.24
N ALA A 153 -4.16 11.33 -12.18
CA ALA A 153 -4.23 11.75 -13.59
C ALA A 153 -5.49 11.25 -14.32
N GLN A 154 -5.91 10.02 -14.07
CA GLN A 154 -7.09 9.42 -14.69
C GLN A 154 -8.38 10.11 -14.29
N THR A 155 -8.41 10.75 -13.11
CA THR A 155 -9.61 11.36 -12.54
C THR A 155 -9.72 12.87 -12.79
N GLY A 156 -8.81 13.44 -13.58
CA GLY A 156 -8.84 14.87 -13.91
C GLY A 156 -8.55 15.73 -12.67
N THR A 157 -7.67 15.26 -11.79
CA THR A 157 -7.37 15.94 -10.53
C THR A 157 -6.71 17.28 -10.79
N GLN A 158 -7.21 18.33 -10.14
CA GLN A 158 -6.68 19.68 -10.31
C GLN A 158 -6.18 20.24 -8.98
N VAL A 159 -5.43 21.34 -9.04
CA VAL A 159 -4.91 22.02 -7.84
C VAL A 159 -6.01 22.36 -6.83
N ARG A 160 -7.25 22.63 -7.28
CA ARG A 160 -8.40 22.85 -6.39
C ARG A 160 -8.75 21.66 -5.50
N ASN A 161 -8.40 20.44 -5.90
CA ASN A 161 -8.68 19.21 -5.15
C ASN A 161 -7.63 18.91 -4.08
N THR A 162 -6.53 19.69 -4.02
CA THR A 162 -5.41 19.47 -3.09
C THR A 162 -5.85 19.38 -1.63
N ARG A 163 -6.82 20.21 -1.21
CA ARG A 163 -7.32 20.19 0.16
C ARG A 163 -7.99 18.86 0.50
N ASP A 164 -8.93 18.42 -0.34
CA ASP A 164 -9.63 17.15 -0.15
C ASP A 164 -8.68 15.97 -0.23
N PHE A 165 -7.69 16.02 -1.14
CA PHE A 165 -6.65 15.01 -1.27
C PHE A 165 -5.89 14.78 0.04
N PHE A 166 -5.53 15.85 0.73
CA PHE A 166 -4.86 15.77 2.02
C PHE A 166 -5.81 15.36 3.14
N ALA A 167 -7.06 15.87 3.14
CA ALA A 167 -8.06 15.48 4.13
C ALA A 167 -8.35 13.96 4.14
N ILE A 168 -8.41 13.32 2.96
CA ILE A 168 -8.51 11.85 2.85
C ILE A 168 -7.29 11.19 3.50
N GLY A 169 -6.08 11.66 3.20
CA GLY A 169 -4.86 11.10 3.77
C GLY A 169 -4.79 11.23 5.29
N ASP A 170 -5.12 12.40 5.82
CA ASP A 170 -5.09 12.70 7.25
C ASP A 170 -6.03 11.80 8.05
N SER A 171 -7.21 11.50 7.48
CA SER A 171 -8.19 10.62 8.12
C SER A 171 -7.70 9.18 8.29
N LEU A 172 -6.76 8.74 7.46
CA LEU A 172 -6.26 7.36 7.41
C LEU A 172 -4.98 7.16 8.25
N ILE A 173 -4.45 8.22 8.87
CA ILE A 173 -3.26 8.12 9.73
C ILE A 173 -3.51 7.10 10.86
N GLY A 174 -4.69 7.16 11.48
CA GLY A 174 -5.08 6.25 12.56
C GLY A 174 -5.22 4.78 12.13
N THR A 175 -5.49 4.53 10.84
CA THR A 175 -5.62 3.17 10.28
C THR A 175 -4.28 2.43 10.30
N THR A 176 -3.15 3.15 10.24
CA THR A 176 -1.81 2.56 10.15
C THR A 176 -1.50 1.63 11.32
N GLN A 177 -1.93 1.97 12.53
CA GLN A 177 -1.69 1.13 13.72
C GLN A 177 -2.40 -0.22 13.62
N HIS A 178 -3.67 -0.23 13.18
CA HIS A 178 -4.41 -1.47 12.99
C HIS A 178 -3.77 -2.36 11.91
N ILE A 179 -3.28 -1.75 10.83
CA ILE A 179 -2.56 -2.45 9.76
C ILE A 179 -1.28 -3.08 10.30
N THR A 180 -0.45 -2.34 11.05
CA THR A 180 0.80 -2.87 11.60
C THR A 180 0.58 -4.02 12.56
N ASP A 181 -0.39 -3.87 13.46
CA ASP A 181 -0.69 -4.89 14.46
C ASP A 181 -1.16 -6.19 13.80
N GLU A 182 -2.01 -6.06 12.78
CA GLU A 182 -2.55 -7.20 12.04
C GLU A 182 -1.50 -7.90 11.18
N LEU A 183 -0.63 -7.14 10.51
CA LEU A 183 0.48 -7.70 9.72
C LEU A 183 1.52 -8.41 10.59
N SER A 184 1.87 -7.82 11.74
CA SER A 184 2.76 -8.47 12.72
C SER A 184 2.12 -9.76 13.25
N ALA A 185 0.86 -9.71 13.67
CA ALA A 185 0.16 -10.88 14.22
C ALA A 185 0.00 -12.03 13.21
N ILE A 186 -0.25 -11.72 11.94
CA ILE A 186 -0.56 -12.74 10.92
C ILE A 186 0.70 -13.25 10.23
N TYR A 187 1.60 -12.35 9.83
CA TYR A 187 2.75 -12.63 8.97
C TYR A 187 4.11 -12.41 9.65
N GLY A 188 4.14 -11.93 10.90
CA GLY A 188 5.40 -11.54 11.56
C GLY A 188 6.09 -10.37 10.88
N ALA A 189 5.32 -9.50 10.19
CA ALA A 189 5.88 -8.34 9.53
C ALA A 189 6.22 -7.26 10.57
N GLU A 190 7.52 -7.04 10.79
CA GLU A 190 8.02 -5.97 11.63
C GLU A 190 8.09 -4.68 10.82
N LEU A 191 6.99 -3.92 10.81
CA LEU A 191 6.88 -2.65 10.11
C LEU A 191 7.04 -1.43 11.02
N GLY A 192 7.28 -1.64 12.32
CA GLY A 192 7.43 -0.55 13.28
C GLY A 192 8.58 0.38 12.89
N ASP A 193 9.77 -0.17 12.65
CA ASP A 193 10.92 0.61 12.20
C ASP A 193 10.79 1.07 10.74
N PHE A 194 10.04 0.36 9.88
CA PHE A 194 9.70 0.80 8.53
C PHE A 194 8.87 2.06 8.55
N PHE A 195 7.70 2.04 9.19
CA PHE A 195 6.81 3.20 9.26
C PHE A 195 7.43 4.28 10.13
N HIS A 196 8.29 3.92 11.08
CA HIS A 196 9.21 4.89 11.64
C HIS A 196 10.10 5.46 10.54
N LEU A 197 11.10 4.82 9.96
CA LEU A 197 11.98 5.47 8.97
C LEU A 197 11.29 6.09 7.71
N TYR A 198 10.23 5.47 7.20
CA TYR A 198 9.50 5.85 5.99
C TYR A 198 8.47 6.96 6.24
N PHE A 199 7.85 7.00 7.43
CA PHE A 199 6.97 8.08 7.84
C PHE A 199 7.60 8.96 8.94
N VAL A 200 8.12 8.39 10.02
CA VAL A 200 8.85 9.03 11.15
C VAL A 200 10.40 9.06 11.00
N GLY A 201 10.96 10.11 10.40
CA GLY A 201 12.42 10.26 10.38
C GLY A 201 13.04 10.27 11.80
N LYS A 202 13.92 9.30 12.12
CA LYS A 202 14.65 9.22 13.42
C LYS A 202 15.50 10.47 13.75
N ALA A 203 15.71 11.38 12.79
CA ALA A 203 16.41 12.66 12.99
C ALA A 203 15.48 13.87 13.24
N GLY A 204 14.17 13.75 12.95
CA GLY A 204 13.20 14.85 13.09
C GLY A 204 12.62 14.99 14.49
N ASP A 205 12.47 13.89 15.23
CA ASP A 205 11.81 13.88 16.55
C ASP A 205 12.64 14.62 17.63
N MET A 206 13.96 14.74 17.46
CA MET A 206 14.80 15.59 18.33
C MET A 206 14.64 17.10 18.08
N VAL A 207 14.04 17.51 16.96
CA VAL A 207 14.01 18.92 16.51
C VAL A 207 12.58 19.47 16.36
N LEU A 208 11.59 18.61 16.05
CA LEU A 208 10.23 19.02 15.67
C LEU A 208 9.11 18.50 16.60
N GLY A 209 9.46 17.70 17.62
CA GLY A 209 8.51 17.11 18.58
C GLY A 209 7.81 15.84 18.06
N ASP A 210 7.32 15.03 18.99
CA ASP A 210 6.73 13.71 18.73
C ASP A 210 5.58 13.77 17.70
N GLY A 211 5.65 12.95 16.65
CA GLY A 211 4.58 12.77 15.65
C GLY A 211 4.57 13.76 14.48
N THR A 212 5.34 14.86 14.55
CA THR A 212 5.42 15.86 13.46
C THR A 212 6.17 15.32 12.24
N THR A 213 7.21 14.50 12.46
CA THR A 213 8.03 13.94 11.38
C THR A 213 7.27 12.90 10.55
N SER A 214 6.49 12.04 11.24
CA SER A 214 5.57 11.01 10.72
C SER A 214 4.67 11.54 9.61
N TYR A 215 4.01 12.64 9.97
CA TYR A 215 3.07 13.35 9.12
C TYR A 215 3.76 13.96 7.89
N VAL A 216 4.94 14.56 8.07
CA VAL A 216 5.67 15.25 7.00
C VAL A 216 6.12 14.29 5.90
N MET A 217 6.60 13.09 6.22
CA MET A 217 7.04 12.13 5.19
C MET A 217 5.87 11.39 4.55
N PHE A 218 4.85 11.01 5.32
CA PHE A 218 3.60 10.45 4.77
C PHE A 218 2.99 11.41 3.75
N GLN A 219 2.88 12.69 4.12
CA GLN A 219 2.41 13.71 3.21
C GLN A 219 3.42 14.07 2.12
N GLY A 220 4.71 13.81 2.30
CA GLY A 220 5.75 13.96 1.28
C GLY A 220 5.56 13.00 0.10
N VAL A 221 5.32 11.71 0.39
CA VAL A 221 5.00 10.71 -0.65
C VAL A 221 3.70 11.09 -1.36
N ARG A 222 2.65 11.39 -0.59
CA ARG A 222 1.35 11.80 -1.16
C ARG A 222 1.44 13.08 -1.99
N SER A 223 2.22 14.06 -1.57
CA SER A 223 2.48 15.30 -2.33
C SER A 223 3.18 15.00 -3.65
N THR A 224 4.19 14.13 -3.62
CA THR A 224 4.87 13.67 -4.84
C THR A 224 3.90 12.98 -5.78
N SER A 225 3.00 12.13 -5.27
CA SER A 225 2.02 11.45 -6.10
C SER A 225 0.99 12.40 -6.71
N LEU A 226 0.48 13.36 -5.92
CA LEU A 226 -0.43 14.39 -6.41
C LEU A 226 0.21 15.23 -7.52
N THR A 227 1.41 15.74 -7.28
CA THR A 227 2.12 16.57 -8.25
C THR A 227 2.48 15.82 -9.52
N SER A 228 2.93 14.57 -9.41
CA SER A 228 3.20 13.72 -10.57
C SER A 228 1.95 13.45 -11.38
N GLY A 229 0.82 13.12 -10.72
CA GLY A 229 -0.46 12.89 -11.39
C GLY A 229 -0.98 14.12 -12.13
N ILE A 230 -0.97 15.30 -11.49
CA ILE A 230 -1.34 16.56 -12.16
C ILE A 230 -0.41 16.86 -13.34
N ALA A 231 0.89 16.61 -13.20
CA ALA A 231 1.86 16.87 -14.27
C ALA A 231 1.70 15.90 -15.46
N MET A 232 1.20 14.67 -15.25
CA MET A 232 0.94 13.68 -16.28
C MET A 232 -0.16 14.09 -17.26
N GLU A 233 -1.10 14.94 -16.85
CA GLU A 233 -2.14 15.48 -17.76
C GLU A 233 -1.61 16.54 -18.73
N ASN A 234 -0.41 17.07 -18.50
CA ASN A 234 0.17 18.14 -19.32
C ASN A 234 1.05 17.58 -20.45
N PRO A 235 0.89 18.05 -21.70
CA PRO A 235 1.61 17.50 -22.86
C PRO A 235 3.13 17.74 -22.84
N VAL A 236 3.62 18.72 -22.06
CA VAL A 236 5.04 19.04 -21.94
C VAL A 236 5.66 18.31 -20.76
N THR A 237 4.97 18.26 -19.62
CA THR A 237 5.52 17.65 -18.39
C THR A 237 5.12 16.21 -18.19
N GLY A 238 4.23 15.64 -19.00
CA GLY A 238 3.64 14.35 -18.72
C GLY A 238 4.61 13.18 -18.79
N ALA A 239 5.30 13.01 -19.92
CA ALA A 239 6.32 11.97 -20.04
C ALA A 239 7.50 12.13 -19.04
N PRO A 240 8.02 13.35 -18.79
CA PRO A 240 8.98 13.56 -17.70
C PRO A 240 8.46 13.19 -16.31
N ALA A 241 7.20 13.50 -15.99
CA ALA A 241 6.59 13.16 -14.71
C ALA A 241 6.46 11.64 -14.53
N GLU A 242 6.00 10.94 -15.56
CA GLU A 242 5.91 9.48 -15.57
C GLU A 242 7.30 8.82 -15.41
N ALA A 243 8.32 9.32 -16.12
CA ALA A 243 9.68 8.82 -15.97
C ALA A 243 10.24 9.07 -14.55
N GLY A 244 9.96 10.24 -13.97
CA GLY A 244 10.36 10.58 -12.60
C GLY A 244 9.69 9.68 -11.56
N MET A 245 8.41 9.36 -11.76
CA MET A 245 7.64 8.43 -10.94
C MET A 245 8.31 7.04 -10.88
N TYR A 246 8.64 6.46 -12.03
CA TYR A 246 9.35 5.17 -12.09
C TYR A 246 10.78 5.26 -11.52
N ALA A 247 11.48 6.38 -11.69
CA ALA A 247 12.81 6.58 -11.10
C ALA A 247 12.75 6.60 -9.57
N LEU A 248 11.73 7.26 -9.00
CA LEU A 248 11.51 7.30 -7.55
C LEU A 248 11.17 5.91 -7.01
N TYR A 249 10.26 5.18 -7.66
CA TYR A 249 9.93 3.79 -7.33
C TYR A 249 11.20 2.90 -7.28
N ASN A 250 12.01 2.90 -8.33
CA ASN A 250 13.23 2.07 -8.34
C ASN A 250 14.25 2.48 -7.27
N THR A 251 14.29 3.77 -6.91
CA THR A 251 15.14 4.27 -5.84
C THR A 251 14.64 3.79 -4.47
N ALA A 252 13.33 3.88 -4.21
CA ALA A 252 12.71 3.41 -2.99
C ALA A 252 12.92 1.90 -2.80
N GLU A 253 12.72 1.10 -3.85
CA GLU A 253 12.99 -0.32 -3.87
C GLU A 253 14.44 -0.68 -3.48
N THR A 254 15.41 0.10 -3.95
CA THR A 254 16.83 -0.07 -3.57
C THR A 254 17.06 0.22 -2.09
N VAL A 255 16.38 1.24 -1.55
CA VAL A 255 16.43 1.57 -0.12
C VAL A 255 15.82 0.44 0.70
N PHE A 256 14.68 -0.11 0.28
CA PHE A 256 14.01 -1.21 0.98
C PHE A 256 14.83 -2.50 1.00
N ASP A 257 15.51 -2.83 -0.09
CA ASP A 257 16.47 -3.95 -0.09
C ASP A 257 17.60 -3.73 0.94
N GLY A 258 18.07 -2.49 1.10
CA GLY A 258 19.04 -2.12 2.13
C GLY A 258 18.49 -2.24 3.56
N LEU A 259 17.24 -1.81 3.78
CA LEU A 259 16.57 -1.94 5.08
C LEU A 259 16.37 -3.40 5.46
N GLU A 260 15.91 -4.24 4.52
CA GLU A 260 15.75 -5.69 4.71
C GLU A 260 17.09 -6.34 5.07
N PHE A 261 18.16 -6.00 4.34
CA PHE A 261 19.51 -6.50 4.63
C PHE A 261 20.00 -6.16 6.05
N THR A 262 19.57 -5.02 6.60
CA THR A 262 19.91 -4.58 7.97
C THR A 262 18.94 -5.07 9.04
N GLY A 263 17.89 -5.81 8.65
CA GLY A 263 16.87 -6.35 9.57
C GLY A 263 15.90 -5.30 10.10
N LEU A 264 15.77 -4.16 9.40
CA LEU A 264 14.81 -3.09 9.76
C LEU A 264 13.42 -3.31 9.15
N ILE A 265 13.31 -4.20 8.15
CA ILE A 265 12.06 -4.71 7.57
C ILE A 265 12.16 -6.18 7.19
#